data_AF-A0A7Y9XL67-F1
#
_entry.id   AF-A0A7Y9XL67-F1
#
_cell.length_a   1.000
_cell.length_b   1.000
_cell.length_c   1.000
_cell.angle_alpha   90.00
_cell.angle_beta   90.00
_cell.angle_gamma   90.00
#
_symmetry.space_group_name_H-M   'P 1'
#
loop_
_entity.id
_entity.type
_entity.pdbx_description
1 polymer ?
#
loop_
_entity_poly.entity_id
_entity_poly.type
_entity_poly.pdbx_seq_one_letter_code
_entity_poly.pdbx_strand_id
1 'polypeptide(L)'
;MTAISATAQGTPASDPSPKSKLERVLAHWGAIAWLLSLFGLLAGFASLFCYTHAIGRIDLFQAAAANQSMLLVWLAWVGLMSVAFMLIMASAAVLLALAVSMLNTHHRLQRRAINSLLFIVSAGYACFGGLILWASDWGVEWVAVAVFLVTALATTLFYFLNPNLHIPVVLSALRPKKGKAASPWALLFFLFLALLGTVVAGVFPAQMVLMAYRGEDTPDAVGQLMLIAVLSMILALLPVWVFYKARGDLARRWQLCVASLVAALMVYLVLSPATLGIITYAAASSMGMRDNQVRAYMLTDKHVLGELDSSEWSLEARQKGSARIEAFKLFGFGNVLLLCPESLVKTELKHWPQRSARCLLTSATLARVLPQ
;
A
#
# COMPACT_ATOMS: atom_id res chain seq x y z
N MET A 1 -27.28 64.86 27.80
CA MET A 1 -27.62 63.48 28.17
C MET A 1 -27.89 62.71 26.90
N THR A 2 -26.98 61.79 26.59
CA THR A 2 -26.86 61.03 25.33
C THR A 2 -27.48 59.65 25.48
N ALA A 3 -28.29 59.22 24.52
CA ALA A 3 -28.67 57.82 24.27
C ALA A 3 -28.82 57.70 22.75
N ILE A 4 -27.73 57.44 22.01
CA ILE A 4 -27.12 56.14 21.69
C ILE A 4 -28.12 55.13 21.14
N SER A 5 -28.03 55.05 19.82
CA SER A 5 -28.55 54.10 18.85
C SER A 5 -28.29 52.63 19.20
N ALA A 6 -29.34 51.82 19.21
CA ALA A 6 -29.25 50.37 19.23
C ALA A 6 -28.83 49.86 17.85
N THR A 7 -27.59 49.38 17.77
CA THR A 7 -27.00 48.73 16.60
C THR A 7 -27.47 47.29 16.50
N ALA A 8 -27.62 46.85 15.25
CA ALA A 8 -28.09 45.54 14.82
C ALA A 8 -27.44 44.36 15.55
N GLN A 9 -28.28 43.47 16.07
CA GLN A 9 -27.89 42.10 16.43
C GLN A 9 -27.55 41.34 15.16
N GLY A 10 -26.26 41.04 15.00
CA GLY A 10 -25.79 40.04 14.04
C GLY A 10 -26.40 38.68 14.38
N THR A 11 -27.11 38.11 13.41
CA THR A 11 -27.56 36.72 13.40
C THR A 11 -26.36 35.78 13.57
N PRO A 12 -26.45 34.74 14.41
CA PRO A 12 -25.43 33.70 14.42
C PRO A 12 -25.56 32.92 13.12
N ALA A 13 -24.49 32.91 12.32
CA ALA A 13 -24.38 32.06 11.14
C ALA A 13 -24.59 30.60 11.56
N SER A 14 -25.74 30.05 11.20
CA SER A 14 -26.07 28.66 11.40
C SER A 14 -25.10 27.79 10.61
N ASP A 15 -24.42 26.87 11.30
CA ASP A 15 -23.59 25.87 10.64
C ASP A 15 -24.41 25.11 9.59
N PRO A 16 -23.94 24.99 8.34
CA PRO A 16 -24.72 24.37 7.29
C PRO A 16 -24.96 22.89 7.60
N SER A 17 -26.24 22.52 7.66
CA SER A 17 -26.71 21.16 7.93
C SER A 17 -26.09 20.15 6.94
N PRO A 18 -25.85 18.88 7.36
CA PRO A 18 -25.25 17.85 6.50
C PRO A 18 -26.05 17.56 5.23
N LYS A 19 -27.37 17.82 5.25
CA LYS A 19 -28.25 17.73 4.08
C LYS A 19 -27.83 18.71 2.97
N SER A 20 -27.46 19.94 3.33
CA SER A 20 -27.02 20.96 2.36
C SER A 20 -25.66 20.65 1.73
N LYS A 21 -24.77 19.94 2.44
CA LYS A 21 -23.48 19.48 1.87
C LYS A 21 -23.68 18.33 0.88
N LEU A 22 -24.60 17.40 1.18
CA LEU A 22 -24.93 16.29 0.29
C LEU A 22 -25.57 16.79 -1.01
N GLU A 23 -26.53 17.73 -0.91
CA GLU A 23 -27.14 18.38 -2.08
C GLU A 23 -26.10 19.13 -2.92
N ARG A 24 -25.14 19.80 -2.28
CA ARG A 24 -24.05 20.50 -2.97
C ARG A 24 -23.08 19.54 -3.68
N VAL A 25 -22.84 18.36 -3.11
CA VAL A 25 -22.04 17.28 -3.76
C VAL A 25 -22.82 16.67 -4.91
N LEU A 26 -24.12 16.40 -4.75
CA LEU A 26 -24.99 15.92 -5.83
C LEU A 26 -25.05 16.92 -7.00
N ALA A 27 -25.14 18.21 -6.71
CA ALA A 27 -25.14 19.27 -7.72
C ALA A 27 -23.85 19.31 -8.57
N HIS A 28 -22.73 18.83 -8.02
CA HIS A 28 -21.43 18.78 -8.73
C HIS A 28 -21.00 17.35 -9.09
N TRP A 29 -21.92 16.37 -8.99
CA TRP A 29 -21.60 14.96 -9.24
C TRP A 29 -21.02 14.72 -10.63
N GLY A 30 -21.53 15.42 -11.65
CA GLY A 30 -20.99 15.34 -13.02
C GLY A 30 -19.52 15.78 -13.10
N ALA A 31 -19.15 16.88 -12.44
CA ALA A 31 -17.78 17.37 -12.41
C ALA A 31 -16.86 16.44 -11.60
N ILE A 32 -17.35 15.89 -10.49
CA ILE A 32 -16.63 14.91 -9.67
C ILE A 32 -16.40 13.63 -10.47
N ALA A 33 -17.43 13.10 -11.15
CA ALA A 33 -17.35 11.90 -11.97
C ALA A 33 -16.39 12.09 -13.15
N TRP A 34 -16.41 13.26 -13.79
CA TRP A 34 -15.48 13.59 -14.87
C TRP A 34 -14.02 13.63 -14.37
N LEU A 35 -13.76 14.30 -13.24
CA LEU A 35 -12.44 14.30 -12.61
C LEU A 35 -11.99 12.89 -12.23
N LEU A 36 -12.86 12.11 -11.60
CA LEU A 36 -12.55 10.74 -11.19
C LEU A 36 -12.23 9.85 -12.39
N SER A 37 -12.95 10.03 -13.49
CA SER A 37 -12.71 9.34 -14.77
C SER A 37 -11.37 9.73 -15.37
N LEU A 38 -11.03 11.02 -15.39
CA LEU A 38 -9.74 11.51 -15.89
C LEU A 38 -8.57 10.98 -15.05
N PHE A 39 -8.68 11.04 -13.72
CA PHE A 39 -7.69 10.47 -12.81
C PHE A 39 -7.57 8.96 -12.96
N GLY A 40 -8.70 8.26 -13.12
CA GLY A 40 -8.71 6.83 -13.42
C GLY A 40 -7.95 6.54 -14.71
N LEU A 41 -8.28 7.22 -15.80
CA LEU A 41 -7.62 7.03 -17.10
C LEU A 41 -6.10 7.25 -16.99
N LEU A 42 -5.68 8.37 -16.38
CA LEU A 42 -4.27 8.68 -16.15
C LEU A 42 -3.57 7.62 -15.30
N ALA A 43 -4.21 7.17 -14.21
CA ALA A 43 -3.70 6.10 -13.37
C ALA A 43 -3.59 4.78 -14.15
N GLY A 44 -4.57 4.45 -14.99
CA GLY A 44 -4.57 3.27 -15.86
C GLY A 44 -3.38 3.28 -16.82
N PHE A 45 -3.19 4.36 -17.56
CA PHE A 45 -2.04 4.51 -18.47
C PHE A 45 -0.70 4.50 -17.74
N ALA A 46 -0.59 5.27 -16.64
CA ALA A 46 0.64 5.29 -15.84
C ALA A 46 0.96 3.91 -15.27
N SER A 47 -0.04 3.17 -14.80
CA SER A 47 0.12 1.84 -14.24
C SER A 47 0.59 0.82 -15.30
N LEU A 48 0.04 0.89 -16.51
CA LEU A 48 0.44 0.06 -17.64
C LEU A 48 1.87 0.40 -18.08
N PHE A 49 2.20 1.69 -18.15
CA PHE A 49 3.56 2.16 -18.45
C PHE A 49 4.56 1.70 -17.40
N CYS A 50 4.24 1.81 -16.11
CA CYS A 50 5.08 1.33 -15.02
C CYS A 50 5.29 -0.18 -15.10
N TYR A 51 4.29 -0.96 -15.53
CA TYR A 51 4.41 -2.41 -15.70
C TYR A 51 5.32 -2.78 -16.88
N THR A 52 5.10 -2.20 -18.05
CA THR A 52 5.92 -2.46 -19.24
C THR A 52 7.36 -1.98 -19.04
N HIS A 53 7.53 -0.83 -18.39
CA HIS A 53 8.84 -0.34 -17.96
C HIS A 53 9.50 -1.26 -16.92
N ALA A 54 8.74 -1.79 -15.96
CA ALA A 54 9.26 -2.73 -14.96
C ALA A 54 9.79 -4.03 -15.58
N ILE A 55 9.20 -4.48 -16.69
CA ILE A 55 9.66 -5.66 -17.43
C ILE A 55 10.78 -5.30 -18.42
N GLY A 56 11.05 -4.01 -18.66
CA GLY A 56 12.01 -3.55 -19.68
C GLY A 56 11.50 -3.67 -21.11
N ARG A 57 10.17 -3.81 -21.30
CA ARG A 57 9.51 -3.97 -22.61
C ARG A 57 8.50 -2.86 -22.85
N ILE A 58 9.00 -1.62 -22.94
CA ILE A 58 8.19 -0.41 -23.19
C ILE A 58 7.51 -0.43 -24.57
N ASP A 59 8.02 -1.23 -25.51
CA ASP A 59 7.42 -1.53 -26.81
C ASP A 59 5.98 -2.05 -26.69
N LEU A 60 5.68 -2.81 -25.64
CA LEU A 60 4.37 -3.40 -25.41
C LEU A 60 3.30 -2.40 -24.97
N PHE A 61 3.71 -1.21 -24.50
CA PHE A 61 2.79 -0.21 -23.98
C PHE A 61 1.79 0.26 -25.03
N GLN A 62 2.26 0.63 -26.23
CA GLN A 62 1.38 1.13 -27.29
C GLN A 62 0.40 0.07 -27.77
N ALA A 63 0.87 -1.17 -27.93
CA ALA A 63 0.05 -2.28 -28.40
C ALA A 63 -1.03 -2.68 -27.37
N ALA A 64 -0.74 -2.52 -26.08
CA ALA A 64 -1.70 -2.72 -25.00
C ALA A 64 -2.69 -1.55 -24.88
N ALA A 65 -2.20 -0.31 -24.99
CA ALA A 65 -3.01 0.91 -24.96
C ALA A 65 -4.08 0.96 -26.07
N ALA A 66 -3.79 0.36 -27.24
CA ALA A 66 -4.75 0.28 -28.35
C ALA A 66 -5.99 -0.57 -28.04
N ASN A 67 -5.90 -1.51 -27.10
CA ASN A 67 -6.99 -2.43 -26.75
C ASN A 67 -7.85 -1.87 -25.60
N GLN A 68 -8.77 -0.96 -25.93
CA GLN A 68 -9.60 -0.22 -24.95
C GLN A 68 -10.42 -1.11 -24.00
N SER A 69 -10.97 -2.23 -24.47
CA SER A 69 -11.79 -3.13 -23.64
C SER A 69 -10.98 -3.81 -22.53
N MET A 70 -9.78 -4.28 -22.86
CA MET A 70 -8.84 -4.87 -21.90
C MET A 70 -8.26 -3.83 -20.95
N LEU A 71 -8.13 -2.57 -21.39
CA LEU A 71 -7.68 -1.46 -20.54
C LEU A 71 -8.67 -1.15 -19.41
N LEU A 72 -9.98 -1.24 -19.67
CA LEU A 72 -10.99 -1.07 -18.62
C LEU A 72 -10.92 -2.19 -17.57
N VAL A 73 -10.75 -3.45 -18.01
CA VAL A 73 -10.57 -4.59 -17.10
C VAL A 73 -9.27 -4.42 -16.30
N TRP A 74 -8.19 -3.98 -16.94
CA TRP A 74 -6.92 -3.64 -16.30
C TRP A 74 -7.10 -2.59 -15.21
N LEU A 75 -7.77 -1.48 -15.53
CA LEU A 75 -8.04 -0.41 -14.58
C LEU A 75 -8.82 -0.92 -13.36
N ALA A 76 -9.85 -1.73 -13.58
CA ALA A 76 -10.66 -2.29 -12.50
C ALA A 76 -9.83 -3.13 -11.54
N TRP A 77 -8.95 -4.00 -12.05
CA TRP A 77 -8.07 -4.84 -11.24
C TRP A 77 -6.96 -4.06 -10.55
N VAL A 78 -6.32 -3.09 -11.23
CA VAL A 78 -5.35 -2.20 -10.60
C VAL A 78 -6.00 -1.39 -9.48
N GLY A 79 -7.21 -0.89 -9.71
CA GLY A 79 -7.99 -0.18 -8.69
C GLY A 79 -8.32 -1.07 -7.49
N LEU A 80 -8.81 -2.30 -7.74
CA LEU A 80 -9.11 -3.27 -6.68
C LEU A 80 -7.86 -3.62 -5.85
N MET A 81 -6.73 -3.90 -6.52
CA MET A 81 -5.46 -4.18 -5.84
C MET A 81 -4.97 -2.97 -5.06
N SER A 82 -5.07 -1.76 -5.62
CA SER A 82 -4.71 -0.52 -4.93
C SER A 82 -5.52 -0.33 -3.65
N VAL A 83 -6.84 -0.60 -3.68
CA VAL A 83 -7.70 -0.58 -2.49
C VAL A 83 -7.27 -1.64 -1.49
N ALA A 84 -7.00 -2.87 -1.92
CA ALA A 84 -6.52 -3.94 -1.04
C ALA A 84 -5.19 -3.56 -0.37
N PHE A 85 -4.22 -3.01 -1.11
CA PHE A 85 -2.97 -2.49 -0.56
C PHE A 85 -3.21 -1.35 0.43
N MET A 86 -4.10 -0.40 0.11
CA MET A 86 -4.45 0.68 1.05
C MET A 86 -5.04 0.14 2.35
N LEU A 87 -5.88 -0.90 2.30
CA LEU A 87 -6.42 -1.55 3.49
C LEU A 87 -5.35 -2.25 4.32
N ILE A 88 -4.41 -2.95 3.66
CA ILE A 88 -3.27 -3.59 4.31
C ILE A 88 -2.38 -2.53 4.99
N MET A 89 -2.08 -1.44 4.31
CA MET A 89 -1.28 -0.33 4.84
C MET A 89 -1.99 0.40 6.00
N ALA A 90 -3.33 0.45 5.96
CA ALA A 90 -4.14 1.06 7.02
C ALA A 90 -4.23 0.20 8.29
N SER A 91 -3.82 -1.07 8.28
CA SER A 91 -3.92 -1.98 9.44
C SER A 91 -3.22 -1.41 10.69
N ALA A 92 -2.01 -0.87 10.55
CA ALA A 92 -1.28 -0.23 11.65
C ALA A 92 -2.03 1.01 12.17
N ALA A 93 -2.56 1.83 11.27
CA ALA A 93 -3.38 2.99 11.64
C ALA A 93 -4.64 2.58 12.41
N VAL A 94 -5.33 1.52 11.98
CA VAL A 94 -6.51 1.00 12.67
C VAL A 94 -6.17 0.50 14.08
N LEU A 95 -5.08 -0.24 14.25
CA LEU A 95 -4.63 -0.74 15.55
C LEU A 95 -4.24 0.40 16.50
N LEU A 96 -3.56 1.43 16.00
CA LEU A 96 -3.28 2.63 16.79
C LEU A 96 -4.56 3.39 17.15
N ALA A 97 -5.50 3.50 16.21
CA ALA A 97 -6.78 4.15 16.46
C ALA A 97 -7.61 3.39 17.51
N LEU A 98 -7.55 2.06 17.50
CA LEU A 98 -8.13 1.19 18.53
C LEU A 98 -7.47 1.44 19.88
N ALA A 99 -6.12 1.45 19.94
CA ALA A 99 -5.37 1.74 21.15
C ALA A 99 -5.79 3.08 21.79
N VAL A 100 -5.95 4.13 20.97
CA VAL A 100 -6.40 5.45 21.44
C VAL A 100 -7.87 5.43 21.86
N SER A 101 -8.72 4.68 21.15
CA SER A 101 -10.15 4.54 21.45
C SER A 101 -10.42 3.82 22.77
N MET A 102 -9.48 2.97 23.23
CA MET A 102 -9.53 2.35 24.56
C MET A 102 -9.39 3.38 25.69
N LEU A 103 -8.75 4.53 25.43
CA LEU A 103 -8.72 5.65 26.35
C LEU A 103 -10.05 6.40 26.24
N ASN A 104 -10.65 6.71 27.40
CA ASN A 104 -11.98 7.29 27.61
C ASN A 104 -12.42 8.26 26.49
N THR A 105 -13.71 8.21 26.11
CA THR A 105 -14.36 9.00 25.05
C THR A 105 -14.12 10.52 25.10
N HIS A 106 -13.62 11.04 26.22
CA HIS A 106 -13.21 12.43 26.31
C HIS A 106 -12.03 12.70 25.38
N HIS A 107 -12.33 13.28 24.21
CA HIS A 107 -11.35 13.63 23.19
C HIS A 107 -10.13 14.41 23.71
N ARG A 108 -10.28 15.18 24.80
CA ARG A 108 -9.17 15.88 25.47
C ARG A 108 -8.09 14.93 26.00
N LEU A 109 -8.48 13.78 26.56
CA LEU A 109 -7.57 12.76 27.09
C LEU A 109 -6.87 12.01 25.94
N GLN A 110 -7.63 11.60 24.92
CA GLN A 110 -7.10 10.95 23.72
C GLN A 110 -6.08 11.85 23.00
N ARG A 111 -6.39 13.14 22.84
CA ARG A 111 -5.50 14.15 22.25
C ARG A 111 -4.21 14.39 23.04
N ARG A 112 -4.24 14.15 24.34
CA ARG A 112 -3.08 14.25 25.22
C ARG A 112 -2.18 13.01 25.09
N ALA A 113 -2.79 11.82 25.08
CA ALA A 113 -2.07 10.55 24.99
C ALA A 113 -1.50 10.22 23.60
N ILE A 114 -2.14 10.67 22.51
CA ILE A 114 -1.76 10.28 21.13
C ILE A 114 -0.27 10.53 20.81
N ASN A 115 0.31 11.62 21.30
CA ASN A 115 1.73 11.90 21.06
C ASN A 115 2.61 10.85 21.73
N SER A 116 2.33 10.49 22.99
CA SER A 116 3.07 9.46 23.72
C SER A 116 2.93 8.09 23.04
N LEU A 117 1.73 7.74 22.59
CA LEU A 117 1.47 6.48 21.88
C LEU A 117 2.24 6.41 20.55
N LEU A 118 2.28 7.50 19.79
CA LEU A 118 3.08 7.57 18.56
C LEU A 118 4.56 7.43 18.84
N PHE A 119 5.09 8.08 19.87
CA PHE A 119 6.51 7.91 20.23
C PHE A 119 6.85 6.47 20.57
N ILE A 120 5.98 5.76 21.30
CA ILE A 120 6.16 4.33 21.60
C ILE A 120 6.22 3.50 20.30
N VAL A 121 5.27 3.71 19.39
CA VAL A 121 5.22 2.96 18.12
C VAL A 121 6.40 3.33 17.21
N SER A 122 6.76 4.61 17.10
CA SER A 122 7.93 5.07 16.33
C SER A 122 9.23 4.50 16.88
N ALA A 123 9.38 4.35 18.20
CA ALA A 123 10.53 3.68 18.79
C ALA A 123 10.55 2.19 18.42
N GLY A 124 9.39 1.52 18.42
CA GLY A 124 9.25 0.15 17.92
C GLY A 124 9.65 0.01 16.44
N TYR A 125 9.20 0.92 15.57
CA TYR A 125 9.58 0.94 14.16
C TYR A 125 11.06 1.23 13.93
N ALA A 126 11.65 2.16 14.69
CA ALA A 126 13.08 2.45 14.61
C ALA A 126 13.92 1.24 15.05
N CYS A 127 13.49 0.55 16.11
CA CYS A 127 14.11 -0.70 16.53
C CYS A 127 13.97 -1.79 15.46
N PHE A 128 12.76 -1.98 14.90
CA PHE A 128 12.52 -2.94 13.84
C PHE A 128 13.40 -2.69 12.60
N GLY A 129 13.44 -1.45 12.10
CA GLY A 129 14.29 -1.08 10.96
C GLY A 129 15.78 -1.18 11.28
N GLY A 130 16.19 -0.81 12.49
CA GLY A 130 17.58 -0.95 12.94
C GLY A 130 18.04 -2.40 13.05
N LEU A 131 17.19 -3.30 13.56
CA LEU A 131 17.50 -4.72 13.66
C LEU A 131 17.65 -5.37 12.28
N ILE A 132 16.81 -4.98 11.31
CA ILE A 132 16.95 -5.47 9.93
C ILE A 132 18.29 -5.05 9.32
N LEU A 133 18.77 -3.84 9.61
CA LEU A 133 20.05 -3.33 9.11
C LEU A 133 21.28 -3.96 9.78
N TRP A 134 21.27 -4.01 11.11
CA TRP A 134 22.47 -4.31 11.91
C TRP A 134 22.54 -5.75 12.39
N ALA A 135 21.41 -6.47 12.36
CA ALA A 135 21.28 -7.83 12.86
C ALA A 135 20.53 -8.70 11.84
N SER A 136 20.89 -8.59 10.55
CA SER A 136 20.28 -9.39 9.47
C SER A 136 20.39 -10.90 9.69
N ASP A 137 21.42 -11.32 10.43
CA ASP A 137 21.70 -12.73 10.73
C ASP A 137 20.82 -13.27 11.86
N TRP A 138 20.07 -12.40 12.56
CA TRP A 138 19.18 -12.83 13.63
C TRP A 138 17.91 -13.46 13.05
N GLY A 139 17.55 -14.62 13.57
CA GLY A 139 16.27 -15.24 13.26
C GLY A 139 15.09 -14.34 13.63
N VAL A 140 13.97 -14.51 12.92
CA VAL A 140 12.72 -13.73 13.11
C VAL A 140 12.26 -13.74 14.58
N GLU A 141 12.51 -14.83 15.29
CA GLU A 141 12.18 -14.98 16.72
C GLU A 141 12.89 -13.93 17.60
N TRP A 142 14.20 -13.74 17.39
CA TRP A 142 14.98 -12.77 18.17
C TRP A 142 14.60 -11.33 17.85
N VAL A 143 14.30 -11.04 16.59
CA VAL A 143 13.77 -9.74 16.18
C VAL A 143 12.42 -9.47 16.86
N ALA A 144 11.52 -10.45 16.88
CA ALA A 144 10.23 -10.34 17.55
C ALA A 144 10.36 -10.11 19.05
N VAL A 145 11.28 -10.84 19.73
CA VAL A 145 11.56 -10.65 21.16
C VAL A 145 12.12 -9.25 21.42
N ALA A 146 13.09 -8.78 20.62
CA ALA A 146 13.67 -7.45 20.79
C ALA A 146 12.62 -6.34 20.61
N VAL A 147 11.79 -6.43 19.56
CA VAL A 147 10.69 -5.47 19.32
C VAL A 147 9.66 -5.50 20.45
N PHE A 148 9.33 -6.69 20.97
CA PHE A 148 8.45 -6.84 22.13
C PHE A 148 9.03 -6.12 23.36
N LEU A 149 10.30 -6.38 23.68
CA LEU A 149 10.98 -5.78 24.83
C LEU A 149 11.07 -4.25 24.72
N VAL A 150 11.44 -3.73 23.55
CA VAL A 150 11.53 -2.28 23.32
C VAL A 150 10.16 -1.63 23.44
N THR A 151 9.12 -2.25 22.87
CA THR A 151 7.75 -1.72 22.96
C THR A 151 7.22 -1.77 24.40
N ALA A 152 7.53 -2.84 25.14
CA ALA A 152 7.14 -3.00 26.55
C ALA A 152 7.87 -1.98 27.45
N LEU A 153 9.18 -1.82 27.25
CA LEU A 153 9.99 -0.84 27.96
C LEU A 153 9.52 0.59 27.66
N ALA A 154 9.29 0.93 26.40
CA ALA A 154 8.78 2.25 26.03
C ALA A 154 7.39 2.50 26.65
N THR A 155 6.50 1.50 26.63
CA THR A 155 5.15 1.64 27.21
C THR A 155 5.21 1.87 28.72
N THR A 156 6.01 1.09 29.44
CA THR A 156 6.18 1.23 30.89
C THR A 156 6.85 2.55 31.26
N LEU A 157 7.93 2.91 30.57
CA LEU A 157 8.66 4.17 30.77
C LEU A 157 7.74 5.38 30.56
N PHE A 158 6.99 5.43 29.46
CA PHE A 158 6.04 6.51 29.19
C PHE A 158 4.86 6.50 30.16
N TYR A 159 4.43 5.34 30.66
CA TYR A 159 3.38 5.27 31.66
C TYR A 159 3.81 5.89 32.99
N PHE A 160 5.05 5.66 33.44
CA PHE A 160 5.54 6.23 34.70
C PHE A 160 6.03 7.67 34.59
N LEU A 161 6.78 8.00 33.54
CA LEU A 161 7.42 9.31 33.41
C LEU A 161 6.52 10.37 32.79
N ASN A 162 5.54 9.98 31.97
CA ASN A 162 4.77 10.94 31.18
C ASN A 162 3.34 11.09 31.71
N PRO A 163 2.99 12.24 32.34
CA PRO A 163 1.63 12.48 32.81
C PRO A 163 0.61 12.51 31.68
N ASN A 164 1.06 12.69 30.43
CA ASN A 164 0.21 12.66 29.25
C ASN A 164 -0.33 11.27 28.92
N LEU A 165 0.28 10.19 29.43
CA LEU A 165 -0.19 8.81 29.27
C LEU A 165 -0.76 8.25 30.58
N HIS A 166 -0.08 8.48 31.71
CA HIS A 166 -0.52 8.01 33.03
C HIS A 166 -1.95 8.45 33.36
N ILE A 167 -2.22 9.75 33.25
CA ILE A 167 -3.49 10.37 33.65
C ILE A 167 -4.65 9.82 32.80
N PRO A 168 -4.57 9.79 31.45
CA PRO A 168 -5.58 9.15 30.63
C PRO A 168 -5.84 7.68 30.96
N VAL A 169 -4.80 6.87 31.20
CA VAL A 169 -4.96 5.44 31.50
C VAL A 169 -5.70 5.24 32.83
N VAL A 170 -5.24 5.90 33.91
CA VAL A 170 -5.86 5.76 35.24
C VAL A 170 -7.30 6.27 35.23
N LEU A 171 -7.57 7.44 34.63
CA LEU A 171 -8.93 7.99 34.55
C LEU A 171 -9.87 7.10 33.72
N SER A 172 -9.37 6.49 32.64
CA SER A 172 -10.17 5.62 31.78
C SER A 172 -10.50 4.29 32.46
N ALA A 173 -9.58 3.77 33.27
CA ALA A 173 -9.77 2.55 34.05
C ALA A 173 -10.77 2.74 35.20
N LEU A 174 -10.67 3.86 35.92
CA LEU A 174 -11.57 4.20 37.03
C LEU A 174 -12.97 4.63 36.59
N ARG A 175 -13.10 5.26 35.41
CA ARG A 175 -14.38 5.73 34.86
C ARG A 175 -14.61 5.17 33.45
N PRO A 176 -14.93 3.87 33.32
CA PRO A 176 -15.16 3.25 32.03
C PRO A 176 -16.43 3.81 31.37
N LYS A 177 -16.43 3.87 30.03
CA LYS A 177 -17.57 4.31 29.22
C LYS A 177 -18.75 3.33 29.31
N LYS A 178 -18.46 2.03 29.32
CA LYS A 178 -19.40 0.91 29.41
C LYS A 178 -18.71 -0.24 30.14
N GLY A 179 -19.40 -0.90 31.05
CA GLY A 179 -18.88 -2.03 31.84
C GLY A 179 -18.39 -1.64 33.24
N LYS A 180 -17.78 -2.60 33.93
CA LYS A 180 -17.25 -2.43 35.29
C LYS A 180 -15.90 -1.71 35.25
N ALA A 181 -15.57 -0.97 36.30
CA ALA A 181 -14.25 -0.37 36.47
C ALA A 181 -13.18 -1.45 36.28
N ALA A 182 -12.21 -1.17 35.43
CA ALA A 182 -11.10 -2.07 35.16
C ALA A 182 -9.88 -1.63 35.97
N SER A 183 -8.97 -2.55 36.26
CA SER A 183 -7.67 -2.19 36.80
C SER A 183 -6.90 -1.34 35.77
N PRO A 184 -6.23 -0.24 36.16
CA PRO A 184 -5.33 0.51 35.28
C PRO A 184 -4.29 -0.39 34.59
N TRP A 185 -3.83 -1.42 35.29
CA TRP A 185 -2.89 -2.41 34.77
C TRP A 185 -3.48 -3.28 33.67
N ALA A 186 -4.76 -3.68 33.79
CA ALA A 186 -5.43 -4.44 32.74
C ALA A 186 -5.61 -3.59 31.47
N LEU A 187 -6.01 -2.32 31.62
CA LEU A 187 -6.11 -1.40 30.49
C LEU A 187 -4.74 -1.16 29.84
N LEU A 188 -3.68 -0.99 30.64
CA LEU A 188 -2.31 -0.82 30.17
C LEU A 188 -1.82 -2.06 29.39
N PHE A 189 -2.16 -3.27 29.84
CA PHE A 189 -1.83 -4.51 29.14
C PHE A 189 -2.49 -4.59 27.76
N PHE A 190 -3.80 -4.32 27.67
CA PHE A 190 -4.48 -4.30 26.37
C PHE A 190 -3.99 -3.17 25.45
N LEU A 191 -3.68 -2.00 26.04
CA LEU A 191 -3.07 -0.90 25.31
C LEU A 191 -1.71 -1.32 24.73
N PHE A 192 -0.87 -1.95 25.54
CA PHE A 192 0.41 -2.52 25.10
C PHE A 192 0.21 -3.52 23.95
N LEU A 193 -0.75 -4.43 24.05
CA LEU A 193 -1.03 -5.41 22.99
C LEU A 193 -1.44 -4.74 21.67
N ALA A 194 -2.27 -3.67 21.74
CA ALA A 194 -2.65 -2.91 20.56
C ALA A 194 -1.47 -2.11 19.95
N LEU A 195 -0.58 -1.57 20.80
CA LEU A 195 0.65 -0.90 20.35
C LEU A 195 1.64 -1.88 19.72
N LEU A 196 1.84 -3.05 20.33
CA LEU A 196 2.65 -4.11 19.77
C LEU A 196 2.10 -4.58 18.42
N GLY A 197 0.78 -4.80 18.34
CA GLY A 197 0.11 -5.12 17.08
C GLY A 197 0.31 -4.03 16.02
N THR A 198 0.30 -2.75 16.42
CA THR A 198 0.61 -1.63 15.52
C THR A 198 2.05 -1.72 15.00
N VAL A 199 3.02 -1.99 15.87
CA VAL A 199 4.44 -2.14 15.49
C VAL A 199 4.62 -3.30 14.52
N VAL A 200 4.01 -4.46 14.82
CA VAL A 200 4.05 -5.64 13.94
C VAL A 200 3.34 -5.38 12.60
N ALA A 201 2.22 -4.66 12.60
CA ALA A 201 1.54 -4.27 11.37
C ALA A 201 2.38 -3.31 10.50
N GLY A 202 3.40 -2.64 11.07
CA GLY A 202 4.40 -1.88 10.32
C GLY A 202 5.23 -2.72 9.34
N VAL A 203 5.26 -4.05 9.51
CA VAL A 203 5.89 -4.97 8.55
C VAL A 203 5.29 -4.81 7.16
N PHE A 204 3.99 -4.54 7.03
CA PHE A 204 3.34 -4.39 5.73
C PHE A 204 3.88 -3.19 4.92
N PRO A 205 3.89 -1.94 5.44
CA PRO A 205 4.53 -0.82 4.77
C PRO A 205 6.01 -1.04 4.47
N ALA A 206 6.74 -1.67 5.41
CA ALA A 206 8.14 -1.97 5.20
C ALA A 206 8.35 -2.94 4.02
N GLN A 207 7.61 -4.05 4.01
CA GLN A 207 7.70 -5.08 2.98
C GLN A 207 7.35 -4.55 1.60
N MET A 208 6.38 -3.64 1.49
CA MET A 208 6.06 -2.99 0.22
C MET A 208 7.23 -2.14 -0.31
N VAL A 209 7.92 -1.40 0.55
CA VAL A 209 9.10 -0.63 0.17
C VAL A 209 10.25 -1.56 -0.26
N LEU A 210 10.47 -2.66 0.47
CA LEU A 210 11.52 -3.63 0.16
C LEU A 210 11.27 -4.35 -1.17
N MET A 211 10.04 -4.80 -1.42
CA MET A 211 9.66 -5.42 -2.69
C MET A 211 9.72 -4.44 -3.87
N ALA A 212 9.67 -3.13 -3.61
CA ALA A 212 9.68 -2.09 -4.65
C ALA A 212 11.12 -1.75 -5.06
N TYR A 213 12.09 -2.09 -4.21
CA TYR A 213 13.48 -1.74 -4.43
C TYR A 213 14.06 -2.50 -5.63
N ARG A 214 14.67 -1.74 -6.55
CA ARG A 214 15.32 -2.27 -7.77
C ARG A 214 16.79 -1.86 -7.90
N GLY A 215 17.33 -1.15 -6.90
CA GLY A 215 18.72 -0.69 -6.92
C GLY A 215 19.72 -1.82 -6.62
N GLU A 216 21.00 -1.52 -6.83
CA GLU A 216 22.08 -2.42 -6.44
C GLU A 216 22.27 -2.44 -4.93
N ASP A 217 22.51 -3.63 -4.37
CA ASP A 217 22.61 -3.85 -2.93
C ASP A 217 23.99 -3.37 -2.43
N THR A 218 24.17 -2.06 -2.42
CA THR A 218 25.31 -1.37 -1.81
C THR A 218 25.00 -1.02 -0.35
N PRO A 219 25.98 -0.99 0.56
CA PRO A 219 25.73 -0.72 1.98
C PRO A 219 25.02 0.61 2.21
N ASP A 220 25.36 1.64 1.43
CA ASP A 220 24.71 2.96 1.50
C ASP A 220 23.26 2.91 1.02
N ALA A 221 22.97 2.16 -0.05
CA ALA A 221 21.62 2.06 -0.57
C ALA A 221 20.69 1.22 0.34
N VAL A 222 21.24 0.21 1.02
CA VAL A 222 20.50 -0.56 2.04
C VAL A 222 20.13 0.34 3.23
N GLY A 223 21.05 1.18 3.70
CA GLY A 223 20.77 2.18 4.74
C GLY A 223 19.67 3.17 4.35
N GLN A 224 19.74 3.72 3.13
CA GLN A 224 18.71 4.62 2.61
C GLN A 224 17.35 3.92 2.46
N LEU A 225 17.33 2.69 1.96
CA LEU A 225 16.12 1.90 1.80
C LEU A 225 15.40 1.67 3.14
N MET A 226 16.16 1.36 4.19
CA MET A 226 15.59 1.15 5.53
C MET A 226 15.12 2.43 6.18
N LEU A 227 15.80 3.56 5.94
CA LEU A 227 15.29 4.87 6.35
C LEU A 227 13.94 5.17 5.68
N ILE A 228 13.83 4.91 4.36
CA ILE A 228 12.57 5.08 3.61
C ILE A 228 11.49 4.14 4.16
N ALA A 229 11.82 2.90 4.49
CA ALA A 229 10.88 1.94 5.08
C ALA A 229 10.40 2.39 6.47
N VAL A 230 11.28 2.82 7.37
CA VAL A 230 10.87 3.35 8.69
C VAL A 230 10.03 4.61 8.54
N LEU A 231 10.40 5.49 7.63
CA LEU A 231 9.62 6.71 7.36
C LEU A 231 8.23 6.38 6.79
N SER A 232 8.11 5.37 5.93
CA SER A 232 6.82 4.92 5.41
C SER A 232 5.93 4.31 6.49
N MET A 233 6.50 3.53 7.42
CA MET A 233 5.80 3.00 8.59
C MET A 233 5.23 4.12 9.47
N ILE A 234 6.02 5.16 9.74
CA ILE A 234 5.60 6.33 10.53
C ILE A 234 4.53 7.13 9.77
N LEU A 235 4.72 7.34 8.47
CA LEU A 235 3.80 8.07 7.61
C LEU A 235 2.41 7.43 7.56
N ALA A 236 2.33 6.10 7.63
CA ALA A 236 1.06 5.36 7.72
C ALA A 236 0.23 5.71 8.97
N LEU A 237 0.86 6.20 10.05
CA LEU A 237 0.16 6.60 11.28
C LEU A 237 -0.37 8.04 11.26
N LEU A 238 0.03 8.84 10.27
CA LEU A 238 -0.31 10.26 10.16
C LEU A 238 -1.83 10.53 10.19
N PRO A 239 -2.70 9.77 9.51
CA PRO A 239 -4.13 10.04 9.50
C PRO A 239 -4.77 9.96 10.89
N VAL A 240 -4.32 8.99 11.70
CA VAL A 240 -4.78 8.78 13.08
C VAL A 240 -4.32 9.91 13.97
N TRP A 241 -3.05 10.30 13.83
CA TRP A 241 -2.52 11.43 14.58
C TRP A 241 -3.32 12.70 14.31
N VAL A 242 -3.54 13.02 13.03
CA VAL A 242 -4.31 14.20 12.62
C VAL A 242 -5.74 14.13 13.16
N PHE A 243 -6.41 12.98 13.07
CA PHE A 243 -7.77 12.80 13.55
C PHE A 243 -7.93 13.11 15.04
N TYR A 244 -7.05 12.58 15.89
CA TYR A 244 -7.11 12.80 17.35
C TYR A 244 -6.48 14.12 17.80
N LYS A 245 -5.61 14.74 16.99
CA LYS A 245 -5.03 16.06 17.30
C LYS A 245 -5.94 17.22 16.87
N ALA A 246 -6.74 17.03 15.83
CA ALA A 246 -7.63 18.04 15.28
C ALA A 246 -8.69 18.49 16.29
N ARG A 247 -8.97 19.79 16.31
CA ARG A 247 -10.09 20.39 17.08
C ARG A 247 -11.28 20.61 16.14
N GLY A 248 -12.49 20.62 16.70
CA GLY A 248 -13.74 20.83 15.97
C GLY A 248 -14.62 19.58 15.90
N ASP A 249 -15.68 19.65 15.10
CA ASP A 249 -16.69 18.61 14.97
C ASP A 249 -16.15 17.35 14.29
N LEU A 250 -16.89 16.25 14.46
CA LEU A 250 -16.55 14.95 13.88
C LEU A 250 -16.34 15.03 12.36
N ALA A 251 -17.19 15.81 11.67
CA ALA A 251 -17.10 16.00 10.22
C ALA A 251 -15.77 16.66 9.80
N ARG A 252 -15.31 17.68 10.53
CA ARG A 252 -14.04 18.37 10.25
C ARG A 252 -12.84 17.44 10.49
N ARG A 253 -12.88 16.64 11.55
CA ARG A 253 -11.82 15.66 11.84
C ARG A 253 -11.74 14.57 10.80
N TRP A 254 -12.89 14.09 10.34
CA TRP A 254 -12.97 13.12 9.25
C TRP A 254 -12.37 13.68 7.95
N GLN A 255 -12.73 14.92 7.58
CA GLN A 255 -12.16 15.60 6.42
C GLN A 255 -10.63 15.73 6.51
N LEU A 256 -10.10 16.11 7.68
CA LEU A 256 -8.66 16.20 7.91
C LEU A 256 -7.96 14.83 7.89
N CYS A 257 -8.61 13.79 8.41
CA CYS A 257 -8.13 12.41 8.34
C CYS A 257 -8.01 11.93 6.88
N VAL A 258 -9.06 12.15 6.07
CA VAL A 258 -9.04 11.80 4.64
C VAL A 258 -7.97 12.61 3.89
N ALA A 259 -7.88 13.92 4.15
CA ALA A 259 -6.86 14.78 3.51
C ALA A 259 -5.43 14.34 3.87
N SER A 260 -5.18 13.97 5.14
CA SER A 260 -3.87 13.48 5.57
C SER A 260 -3.55 12.07 5.07
N LEU A 261 -4.54 11.20 4.88
CA LEU A 261 -4.37 9.92 4.20
C LEU A 261 -3.95 10.11 2.74
N VAL A 262 -4.61 11.01 2.01
CA VAL A 262 -4.23 11.34 0.63
C VAL A 262 -2.83 11.95 0.58
N ALA A 263 -2.51 12.89 1.48
CA ALA A 263 -1.17 13.49 1.55
C ALA A 263 -0.08 12.44 1.86
N ALA A 264 -0.34 11.53 2.81
CA ALA A 264 0.56 10.44 3.14
C ALA A 264 0.77 9.50 1.94
N LEU A 265 -0.28 9.16 1.21
CA LEU A 265 -0.18 8.35 -0.01
C LEU A 265 0.67 9.06 -1.09
N MET A 266 0.46 10.36 -1.31
CA MET A 266 1.25 11.12 -2.28
C MET A 266 2.74 11.15 -1.92
N VAL A 267 3.06 11.40 -0.65
CA VAL A 267 4.46 11.36 -0.16
C VAL A 267 5.04 9.96 -0.31
N TYR A 268 4.28 8.91 -0.01
CA TYR A 268 4.70 7.52 -0.20
C TYR A 268 5.02 7.19 -1.66
N LEU A 269 4.18 7.63 -2.60
CA LEU A 269 4.40 7.44 -4.03
C LEU A 269 5.65 8.17 -4.55
N VAL A 270 5.98 9.34 -3.98
CA VAL A 270 7.22 10.07 -4.30
C VAL A 270 8.45 9.35 -3.75
N LEU A 271 8.36 8.81 -2.53
CA LEU A 271 9.46 8.10 -1.88
C LEU A 271 9.75 6.74 -2.54
N SER A 272 8.72 6.05 -3.03
CA SER A 272 8.86 4.74 -3.65
C SER A 272 7.99 4.64 -4.90
N PRO A 273 8.39 5.28 -6.03
CA PRO A 273 7.62 5.25 -7.28
C PRO A 273 7.50 3.83 -7.84
N ALA A 274 8.45 2.96 -7.51
CA ALA A 274 8.45 1.56 -7.91
C ALA A 274 7.33 0.72 -7.26
N THR A 275 6.69 1.21 -6.18
CA THR A 275 5.53 0.54 -5.57
C THR A 275 4.35 0.42 -6.54
N LEU A 276 4.13 1.41 -7.40
CA LEU A 276 3.14 1.32 -8.48
C LEU A 276 3.43 0.12 -9.38
N GLY A 277 4.70 -0.18 -9.62
CA GLY A 277 5.13 -1.36 -10.38
C GLY A 277 4.80 -2.69 -9.71
N ILE A 278 4.83 -2.78 -8.37
CA ILE A 278 4.39 -4.01 -7.67
C ILE A 278 2.89 -4.18 -7.79
N ILE A 279 2.13 -3.11 -7.54
CA ILE A 279 0.67 -3.16 -7.56
C ILE A 279 0.19 -3.62 -8.94
N THR A 280 0.80 -3.11 -10.00
CA THR A 280 0.48 -3.48 -11.37
C THR A 280 0.97 -4.87 -11.74
N TYR A 281 2.12 -5.28 -11.23
CA TYR A 281 2.62 -6.64 -11.39
C TYR A 281 1.71 -7.68 -10.72
N ALA A 282 1.19 -7.37 -9.53
CA ALA A 282 0.22 -8.20 -8.83
C ALA A 282 -1.12 -8.25 -9.57
N ALA A 283 -1.62 -7.10 -10.06
CA ALA A 283 -2.83 -7.02 -10.88
C ALA A 283 -2.70 -7.81 -12.20
N ALA A 284 -1.54 -7.74 -12.86
CA ALA A 284 -1.26 -8.50 -14.07
C ALA A 284 -1.33 -10.02 -13.82
N SER A 285 -0.83 -10.46 -12.66
CA SER A 285 -0.88 -11.86 -12.24
C SER A 285 -2.32 -12.32 -11.95
N SER A 286 -3.11 -11.53 -11.24
CA SER A 286 -4.50 -11.90 -10.89
C SER A 286 -5.43 -11.92 -12.10
N MET A 287 -5.14 -11.10 -13.11
CA MET A 287 -5.88 -11.08 -14.38
C MET A 287 -5.50 -12.20 -15.34
N GLY A 288 -4.46 -12.98 -15.05
CA GLY A 288 -3.89 -13.94 -16.02
C GLY A 288 -3.22 -13.27 -17.23
N MET A 289 -2.90 -11.97 -17.14
CA MET A 289 -2.01 -11.31 -18.09
C MET A 289 -0.57 -11.80 -17.91
N ARG A 290 -0.22 -12.15 -16.68
CA ARG A 290 0.99 -12.86 -16.30
C ARG A 290 0.58 -14.19 -15.67
N ASP A 291 1.18 -15.29 -16.12
CA ASP A 291 1.03 -16.61 -15.52
C ASP A 291 2.41 -17.25 -15.43
N ASN A 292 2.83 -17.59 -14.21
CA ASN A 292 4.12 -18.24 -13.95
C ASN A 292 4.07 -19.75 -14.16
N GLN A 293 2.90 -20.32 -14.48
CA GLN A 293 2.81 -21.73 -14.80
C GLN A 293 3.39 -22.01 -16.18
N VAL A 294 4.34 -22.94 -16.23
CA VAL A 294 4.88 -23.48 -17.48
C VAL A 294 3.77 -24.28 -18.15
N ARG A 295 3.45 -23.92 -19.39
CA ARG A 295 2.48 -24.64 -20.23
C ARG A 295 3.10 -24.92 -21.59
N ALA A 296 2.64 -25.98 -22.22
CA ALA A 296 3.00 -26.26 -23.61
C ALA A 296 2.19 -25.34 -24.54
N TYR A 297 2.89 -24.57 -25.37
CA TYR A 297 2.30 -23.74 -26.42
C TYR A 297 2.64 -24.33 -27.78
N MET A 298 1.65 -24.32 -28.66
CA MET A 298 1.84 -24.61 -30.08
C MET A 298 2.03 -23.29 -30.83
N LEU A 299 3.23 -23.07 -31.34
CA LEU A 299 3.56 -21.93 -32.19
C LEU A 299 3.36 -22.29 -33.66
N THR A 300 2.61 -21.45 -34.38
CA THR A 300 2.41 -21.57 -35.84
C THR A 300 3.11 -20.47 -36.63
N ASP A 301 3.79 -19.55 -35.95
CA ASP A 301 4.47 -18.42 -36.58
C ASP A 301 5.83 -18.83 -37.15
N LYS A 302 5.90 -18.98 -38.48
CA LYS A 302 7.08 -19.44 -39.21
C LYS A 302 8.26 -18.47 -39.16
N HIS A 303 8.02 -17.16 -39.01
CA HIS A 303 9.11 -16.18 -38.93
C HIS A 303 9.82 -16.30 -37.59
N VAL A 304 9.04 -16.41 -36.53
CA VAL A 304 9.51 -16.53 -35.17
C VAL A 304 10.23 -17.86 -34.95
N LEU A 305 9.72 -18.96 -35.50
CA LEU A 305 10.32 -20.30 -35.41
C LEU A 305 11.76 -20.38 -35.96
N GLY A 306 12.13 -19.52 -36.91
CA GLY A 306 13.49 -19.48 -37.48
C GLY A 306 14.52 -18.77 -36.62
N GLU A 307 14.10 -17.93 -35.68
CA GLU A 307 14.96 -17.14 -34.80
C GLU A 307 15.12 -17.75 -33.38
N LEU A 308 14.39 -18.83 -33.06
CA LEU A 308 14.50 -19.48 -31.76
C LEU A 308 15.80 -20.29 -31.65
N ASP A 309 16.59 -19.96 -30.63
CA ASP A 309 17.74 -20.77 -30.23
C ASP A 309 17.29 -22.06 -29.53
N SER A 310 17.64 -23.21 -30.12
CA SER A 310 17.35 -24.54 -29.58
C SER A 310 18.03 -24.86 -28.25
N SER A 311 19.00 -24.06 -27.82
CA SER A 311 19.69 -24.23 -26.54
C SER A 311 18.93 -23.60 -25.36
N GLU A 312 18.12 -22.56 -25.60
CA GLU A 312 17.34 -21.87 -24.55
C GLU A 312 15.86 -22.31 -24.53
N TRP A 313 15.34 -22.83 -25.64
CA TRP A 313 13.94 -23.24 -25.79
C TRP A 313 13.81 -24.75 -26.03
N SER A 314 12.96 -25.44 -25.25
CA SER A 314 12.61 -26.85 -25.47
C SER A 314 11.72 -26.99 -26.71
N LEU A 315 12.36 -27.08 -27.87
CA LEU A 315 11.70 -27.20 -29.17
C LEU A 315 11.40 -28.67 -29.49
N GLU A 316 10.15 -29.07 -29.38
CA GLU A 316 9.66 -30.30 -30.00
C GLU A 316 9.07 -29.96 -31.38
N ALA A 317 9.84 -30.23 -32.44
CA ALA A 317 9.37 -30.02 -33.80
C ALA A 317 8.22 -30.99 -34.12
N ARG A 318 7.04 -30.45 -34.44
CA ARG A 318 5.90 -31.25 -34.91
C ARG A 318 5.77 -31.11 -36.43
N GLN A 319 5.42 -32.20 -37.12
CA GLN A 319 5.22 -32.18 -38.57
C GLN A 319 4.22 -31.10 -38.99
N LYS A 320 4.53 -30.38 -40.08
CA LYS A 320 3.80 -29.24 -40.69
C LYS A 320 3.99 -27.87 -40.01
N GLY A 321 5.23 -27.37 -39.94
CA GLY A 321 5.51 -25.93 -39.75
C GLY A 321 4.99 -25.33 -38.45
N SER A 322 4.87 -26.15 -37.40
CA SER A 322 4.50 -25.73 -36.06
C SER A 322 5.45 -26.39 -35.06
N ALA A 323 5.88 -25.64 -34.04
CA ALA A 323 6.68 -26.21 -32.96
C ALA A 323 5.90 -26.15 -31.66
N ARG A 324 6.10 -27.18 -30.84
CA ARG A 324 5.70 -27.15 -29.44
C ARG A 324 6.87 -26.58 -28.64
N ILE A 325 6.55 -25.60 -27.80
CA ILE A 325 7.48 -25.01 -26.85
C ILE A 325 6.88 -25.06 -25.45
N GLU A 326 7.73 -25.22 -24.44
CA GLU A 326 7.33 -25.03 -23.05
C GLU A 326 7.69 -23.63 -22.60
N ALA A 327 6.67 -22.88 -22.21
CA ALA A 327 6.81 -21.46 -21.92
C ALA A 327 5.83 -21.04 -20.84
N PHE A 328 6.11 -19.91 -20.21
CA PHE A 328 5.14 -19.23 -19.36
C PHE A 328 4.85 -17.84 -19.91
N LYS A 329 3.71 -17.29 -19.53
CA LYS A 329 3.22 -16.01 -20.05
C LYS A 329 3.68 -14.88 -19.15
N LEU A 330 4.61 -14.04 -19.61
CA LEU A 330 5.04 -12.85 -18.87
C LEU A 330 4.13 -11.65 -19.12
N PHE A 331 3.60 -11.55 -20.34
CA PHE A 331 2.65 -10.51 -20.73
C PHE A 331 1.62 -11.10 -21.69
N GLY A 332 0.37 -10.70 -21.57
CA GLY A 332 -0.53 -10.82 -22.70
C GLY A 332 -1.78 -9.99 -22.54
N PHE A 333 -2.03 -9.20 -23.57
CA PHE A 333 -3.01 -8.14 -23.59
C PHE A 333 -3.66 -8.11 -24.97
N GLY A 334 -4.93 -8.50 -25.04
CA GLY A 334 -5.62 -8.69 -26.31
C GLY A 334 -4.89 -9.72 -27.18
N ASN A 335 -4.43 -9.29 -28.36
CA ASN A 335 -3.74 -10.15 -29.31
C ASN A 335 -2.21 -10.22 -29.10
N VAL A 336 -1.64 -9.40 -28.22
CA VAL A 336 -0.20 -9.37 -27.94
C VAL A 336 0.13 -10.39 -26.84
N LEU A 337 1.11 -11.24 -27.07
CA LEU A 337 1.55 -12.26 -26.12
C LEU A 337 3.08 -12.27 -26.03
N LEU A 338 3.61 -12.15 -24.82
CA LEU A 338 5.04 -12.33 -24.52
C LEU A 338 5.21 -13.64 -23.75
N LEU A 339 5.86 -14.62 -24.39
CA LEU A 339 6.18 -15.91 -23.81
C LEU A 339 7.64 -15.93 -23.38
N CYS A 340 7.94 -16.54 -22.24
CA CYS A 340 9.30 -16.70 -21.75
C CYS A 340 9.61 -18.19 -21.53
N PRO A 341 10.88 -18.62 -21.72
CA PRO A 341 11.29 -20.00 -21.51
C PRO A 341 11.19 -20.39 -20.02
N GLU A 342 10.99 -21.67 -19.75
CA GLU A 342 10.87 -22.22 -18.38
C GLU A 342 12.01 -21.81 -17.45
N SER A 343 13.23 -21.70 -17.97
CA SER A 343 14.43 -21.30 -17.22
C SER A 343 14.27 -19.95 -16.49
N LEU A 344 13.37 -19.08 -16.97
CA LEU A 344 13.14 -17.75 -16.42
C LEU A 344 11.96 -17.67 -15.43
N VAL A 345 11.25 -18.76 -15.13
CA VAL A 345 10.03 -18.75 -14.28
C VAL A 345 10.29 -18.16 -12.89
N LYS A 346 11.45 -18.45 -12.30
CA LYS A 346 11.83 -17.98 -10.95
C LYS A 346 12.48 -16.59 -10.94
N THR A 347 12.43 -15.86 -12.06
CA THR A 347 13.05 -14.53 -12.16
C THR A 347 12.25 -13.51 -11.35
N GLU A 348 12.93 -12.84 -10.42
CA GLU A 348 12.37 -11.76 -9.63
C GLU A 348 12.17 -10.47 -10.44
N LEU A 349 11.26 -9.61 -9.99
CA LEU A 349 10.92 -8.36 -10.67
C LEU A 349 12.11 -7.42 -10.92
N LYS A 350 13.10 -7.43 -10.02
CA LYS A 350 14.35 -6.67 -10.13
C LYS A 350 15.15 -7.03 -11.38
N HIS A 351 15.12 -8.28 -11.82
CA HIS A 351 15.97 -8.82 -12.88
C HIS A 351 15.29 -8.86 -14.26
N TRP A 352 13.99 -8.59 -14.33
CA TRP A 352 13.22 -8.67 -15.57
C TRP A 352 13.74 -7.77 -16.70
N PRO A 353 14.14 -6.50 -16.48
CA PRO A 353 14.62 -5.63 -17.55
C PRO A 353 15.81 -6.19 -18.35
N GLN A 354 16.66 -7.00 -17.72
CA GLN A 354 17.84 -7.59 -18.37
C GLN A 354 17.53 -8.93 -19.05
N ARG A 355 16.48 -9.64 -18.61
CA ARG A 355 16.16 -10.99 -19.09
C ARG A 355 14.99 -11.03 -20.08
N SER A 356 14.14 -10.02 -20.11
CA SER A 356 12.95 -9.96 -20.96
C SER A 356 13.24 -9.88 -22.46
N ALA A 357 14.48 -9.58 -22.85
CA ALA A 357 14.94 -9.65 -24.23
C ALA A 357 14.94 -11.08 -24.79
N ARG A 358 15.09 -12.09 -23.93
CA ARG A 358 15.05 -13.52 -24.30
C ARG A 358 13.62 -14.05 -24.48
N CYS A 359 12.63 -13.23 -24.13
CA CYS A 359 11.23 -13.59 -24.24
C CYS A 359 10.71 -13.29 -25.65
N LEU A 360 9.87 -14.20 -26.11
CA LEU A 360 9.31 -14.22 -27.44
C LEU A 360 8.04 -13.39 -27.54
N LEU A 361 8.06 -12.39 -28.41
CA LEU A 361 6.87 -11.61 -28.74
C LEU A 361 6.11 -12.32 -29.88
N THR A 362 4.88 -12.72 -29.60
CA THR A 362 4.01 -13.40 -30.56
C THR A 362 2.56 -12.94 -30.38
N SER A 363 1.67 -13.53 -31.18
CA SER A 363 0.24 -13.24 -31.14
C SER A 363 -0.53 -14.37 -30.47
N ALA A 364 -1.56 -14.01 -29.68
CA ALA A 364 -2.42 -14.99 -29.01
C ALA A 364 -3.17 -15.93 -29.99
N THR A 365 -3.33 -15.53 -31.26
CA THR A 365 -3.92 -16.40 -32.30
C THR A 365 -2.93 -17.41 -32.87
N LEU A 366 -1.63 -17.09 -32.82
CA LEU A 366 -0.53 -17.88 -33.38
C LEU A 366 0.16 -18.79 -32.34
N ALA A 367 -0.08 -18.53 -31.05
CA ALA A 367 0.42 -19.34 -29.95
C ALA A 367 -0.76 -19.88 -29.11
N ARG A 368 -1.12 -21.15 -29.34
CA ARG A 368 -2.24 -21.80 -28.63
C ARG A 368 -1.74 -22.67 -27.48
N VAL A 369 -2.35 -22.53 -26.31
CA VAL A 369 -2.09 -23.42 -25.16
C VAL A 369 -2.60 -24.82 -25.52
N LEU A 370 -1.76 -25.83 -25.30
CA LEU A 370 -2.15 -27.23 -25.42
C LEU A 370 -2.77 -27.70 -24.09
N PRO A 371 -3.87 -28.48 -24.15
CA PRO A 371 -4.40 -29.11 -22.94
C PRO A 371 -3.36 -30.08 -22.36
N GLN A 372 -3.27 -30.10 -21.02
CA GLN A 372 -2.38 -31.00 -20.28
C GLN A 372 -2.76 -32.46 -20.48
#